data_AF-A0AA88NJR5-F1
#
_entry.id   AF-A0AA88NJR5-F1
#
_cell.length_a   1.000
_cell.length_b   1.000
_cell.length_c   1.000
_cell.angle_alpha   90.00
_cell.angle_beta   90.00
_cell.angle_gamma   90.00
#
_symmetry.space_group_name_H-M   'P 1'
#
loop_
_entity.id
_entity.type
_entity.pdbx_description
1 polymer ?
#
loop_
_entity_poly.entity_id
_entity_poly.type
_entity_poly.pdbx_seq_one_letter_code
_entity_poly.pdbx_strand_id
1 'polypeptide(L)'
;MLLGLLVMPIEGLRYIETCWLLGRLMCALSPYVFYCLISASLGHMVLISIVRYLTICDPLKHSSKITITNVKMCILLCWTSSIIYNGLILMDHMGHPERFSSCHGECVVIISYIPGTIDLFVTFVGPCTVMAVLYMKVFLVAYTQMRLIRSQTVATNDRLAPTAKKSHMKAARTLGILIVVFLMCYCPYYYPTFVGEDTSTRLSYYSILTWIELLNSCLNPLIYAMFYPWFRKALKLFFTFKILQAHSREVMIM
;
A
#
# COMPACT_ATOMS: atom_id res chain seq x y z
N MET A 1 5.70 1.94 7.70
CA MET A 1 6.48 2.24 8.92
C MET A 1 5.71 1.83 10.17
N LEU A 2 4.54 2.41 10.45
CA LEU A 2 3.72 2.05 11.63
C LEU A 2 3.44 0.54 11.73
N LEU A 3 3.07 -0.09 10.61
CA LEU A 3 2.89 -1.55 10.53
C LEU A 3 4.12 -2.36 10.95
N GLY A 4 5.33 -1.90 10.59
CA GLY A 4 6.58 -2.59 10.94
C GLY A 4 7.06 -2.34 12.36
N LEU A 5 6.74 -1.17 12.94
CA LEU A 5 7.17 -0.82 14.30
C LEU A 5 6.21 -1.31 15.37
N LEU A 6 4.91 -1.27 15.11
CA LEU A 6 3.87 -1.57 16.11
C LEU A 6 3.25 -2.95 15.90
N VAL A 7 2.90 -3.30 14.66
CA VAL A 7 2.12 -4.51 14.41
C VAL A 7 3.00 -5.74 14.27
N MET A 8 4.09 -5.67 13.49
CA MET A 8 5.02 -6.80 13.30
C MET A 8 5.53 -7.43 14.62
N PRO A 9 5.95 -6.66 15.64
CA PRO A 9 6.42 -7.26 16.90
C PRO A 9 5.30 -7.95 17.69
N ILE A 10 4.11 -7.36 17.74
CA ILE A 10 2.96 -7.88 18.47
C ILE A 10 2.44 -9.16 17.80
N GLU A 11 2.33 -9.15 16.47
CA GLU A 11 1.96 -10.32 15.67
C GLU A 11 3.05 -11.41 15.71
N GLY A 12 4.32 -11.03 15.83
CA GLY A 12 5.43 -11.95 16.06
C GLY A 12 5.32 -12.68 17.40
N LEU A 13 4.99 -11.95 18.48
CA LEU A 13 4.74 -12.54 19.80
C LEU A 13 3.54 -13.49 19.77
N ARG A 14 2.48 -13.15 19.03
CA ARG A 14 1.32 -14.02 18.82
C ARG A 14 1.67 -15.37 18.18
N TYR A 15 2.75 -15.42 17.40
CA TYR A 15 3.18 -16.61 16.66
C TYR A 15 4.21 -17.46 17.43
N ILE A 16 5.10 -16.79 18.17
CA ILE A 16 6.15 -17.47 18.94
C ILE A 16 5.56 -18.11 20.20
N GLU A 17 4.63 -17.41 20.85
CA GLU A 17 4.00 -17.89 22.07
C GLU A 17 2.79 -18.78 21.74
N THR A 18 2.64 -19.86 22.50
CA THR A 18 1.50 -20.78 22.36
C THR A 18 0.20 -20.19 22.92
N CYS A 19 0.32 -19.18 23.80
CA CYS A 19 -0.79 -18.47 24.42
C CYS A 19 -0.59 -16.95 24.34
N TRP A 20 -1.69 -16.21 24.24
CA TRP A 20 -1.74 -14.76 24.26
C TRP A 20 -1.57 -14.20 25.68
N LEU A 21 -0.38 -13.66 25.95
CA LEU A 21 0.02 -13.13 27.25
C LEU A 21 -0.30 -11.64 27.45
N LEU A 22 -0.65 -10.92 26.37
CA LEU A 22 -0.82 -9.46 26.38
C LEU A 22 -2.21 -9.00 26.91
N GLY A 23 -3.06 -9.95 27.30
CA GLY A 23 -4.38 -9.71 27.88
C GLY A 23 -5.47 -9.33 26.86
N ARG A 24 -6.72 -9.28 27.35
CA ARG A 24 -7.93 -9.07 26.53
C ARG A 24 -7.91 -7.77 25.73
N LEU A 25 -7.44 -6.67 26.34
CA LEU A 25 -7.42 -5.36 25.70
C LEU A 25 -6.56 -5.37 24.43
N MET A 26 -5.35 -5.94 24.52
CA MET A 26 -4.44 -6.01 23.39
C MET A 26 -4.91 -7.03 22.35
N CYS A 27 -5.64 -8.06 22.76
CA CYS A 27 -6.28 -8.98 21.81
C CYS A 27 -7.32 -8.29 20.94
N ALA A 28 -8.10 -7.35 21.49
CA ALA A 28 -9.03 -6.56 20.70
C ALA A 28 -8.33 -5.45 19.89
N LEU A 29 -7.35 -4.75 20.49
CA LEU A 29 -6.68 -3.60 19.86
C LEU A 29 -5.72 -4.01 18.73
N SER A 30 -4.93 -5.08 18.88
CA SER A 30 -3.92 -5.47 17.89
C SER A 30 -4.51 -5.67 16.49
N PRO A 31 -5.52 -6.54 16.31
CA PRO A 31 -6.12 -6.73 15.00
C PRO A 31 -6.85 -5.47 14.52
N TYR A 32 -7.54 -4.74 15.40
CA TYR A 32 -8.19 -3.49 15.01
C TYR A 32 -7.20 -2.46 14.42
N VAL A 33 -6.06 -2.26 15.09
CA VAL A 33 -5.00 -1.37 14.63
C VAL A 33 -4.38 -1.87 13.32
N PHE A 34 -4.15 -3.18 13.21
CA PHE A 34 -3.65 -3.80 11.98
C PHE A 34 -4.55 -3.51 10.76
N TYR A 35 -5.85 -3.81 10.88
CA TYR A 35 -6.83 -3.57 9.81
C TYR A 35 -6.94 -2.08 9.46
N CYS A 36 -6.96 -1.19 10.45
CA CYS A 36 -6.97 0.26 10.22
C CYS A 36 -5.74 0.72 9.42
N LEU A 37 -4.55 0.24 9.79
CA LEU A 37 -3.30 0.62 9.13
C LEU A 37 -3.22 0.07 7.69
N ILE A 38 -3.72 -1.14 7.45
CA ILE A 38 -3.81 -1.72 6.10
C ILE A 38 -4.79 -0.95 5.23
N SER A 39 -6.01 -0.69 5.71
CA SER A 39 -7.01 0.12 5.01
C SER A 39 -6.48 1.52 4.69
N ALA A 40 -5.79 2.16 5.64
CA ALA A 40 -5.17 3.45 5.39
C ALA A 40 -4.06 3.33 4.33
N SER A 41 -3.20 2.32 4.40
CA SER A 41 -2.17 2.08 3.38
C SER A 41 -2.77 1.89 1.98
N LEU A 42 -3.86 1.14 1.86
CA LEU A 42 -4.61 0.93 0.62
C LEU A 42 -5.15 2.23 0.04
N GLY A 43 -5.85 3.03 0.86
CA GLY A 43 -6.36 4.32 0.42
C GLY A 43 -5.24 5.25 -0.03
N HIS A 44 -4.08 5.24 0.64
CA HIS A 44 -2.90 5.97 0.18
C HIS A 44 -2.38 5.46 -1.17
N MET A 45 -2.35 4.14 -1.42
CA MET A 45 -1.94 3.58 -2.72
C MET A 45 -2.88 4.03 -3.85
N VAL A 46 -4.19 4.03 -3.62
CA VAL A 46 -5.18 4.53 -4.59
C VAL A 46 -4.99 6.03 -4.83
N LEU A 47 -4.81 6.83 -3.77
CA LEU A 47 -4.55 8.27 -3.90
C LEU A 47 -3.27 8.55 -4.68
N ILE A 48 -2.18 7.82 -4.42
CA ILE A 48 -0.93 7.93 -5.19
C ILE A 48 -1.18 7.61 -6.67
N SER A 49 -1.99 6.59 -6.96
CA SER A 49 -2.36 6.21 -8.33
C SER A 49 -3.14 7.32 -9.03
N ILE A 50 -4.10 7.95 -8.35
CA ILE A 50 -4.88 9.09 -8.86
C ILE A 50 -3.98 10.30 -9.11
N VAL A 51 -3.12 10.66 -8.14
CA VAL A 51 -2.17 11.77 -8.30
C VAL A 51 -1.29 11.54 -9.52
N ARG A 52 -0.77 10.33 -9.70
CA ARG A 52 0.05 9.98 -10.86
C ARG A 52 -0.72 10.06 -12.18
N TYR A 53 -1.97 9.60 -12.19
CA TYR A 53 -2.85 9.78 -13.34
C TYR A 53 -3.03 11.26 -13.67
N LEU A 54 -3.33 12.11 -12.69
CA LEU A 54 -3.51 13.54 -12.90
C LEU A 54 -2.23 14.22 -13.39
N THR A 55 -1.06 13.87 -12.85
CA THR A 55 0.22 14.45 -13.29
C THR A 55 0.55 14.09 -14.75
N ILE A 56 0.22 12.88 -15.21
CA ILE A 56 0.64 12.37 -16.53
C ILE A 56 -0.41 12.61 -17.61
N CYS A 57 -1.69 12.35 -17.29
CA CYS A 57 -2.77 12.37 -18.28
C CYS A 57 -3.50 13.72 -18.31
N ASP A 58 -3.65 14.40 -17.17
CA ASP A 58 -4.45 15.63 -17.03
C ASP A 58 -3.68 16.78 -16.31
N PRO A 59 -2.57 17.29 -16.88
CA PRO A 59 -1.70 18.25 -16.20
C PRO A 59 -2.39 19.58 -15.81
N LEU A 60 -3.39 20.01 -16.57
CA LEU A 60 -4.18 21.22 -16.26
C LEU A 60 -5.04 21.03 -15.00
N LYS A 61 -5.63 19.84 -14.81
CA LYS A 61 -6.36 19.51 -13.57
C LYS A 61 -5.39 19.29 -12.40
N HIS A 62 -4.19 18.77 -12.65
CA HIS A 62 -3.18 18.61 -11.61
C HIS A 62 -2.84 19.97 -10.96
N SER A 63 -2.57 20.99 -11.78
CA SER A 63 -2.20 22.33 -11.27
C SER A 63 -3.31 23.01 -10.45
N SER A 64 -4.58 22.71 -10.72
CA SER A 64 -5.71 23.32 -10.00
C SER A 64 -6.22 22.47 -8.83
N LYS A 65 -6.12 21.13 -8.90
CA LYS A 65 -6.65 20.22 -7.87
C LYS A 65 -5.63 19.78 -6.83
N ILE A 66 -4.35 19.64 -7.19
CA ILE A 66 -3.32 19.14 -6.29
C ILE A 66 -2.69 20.31 -5.53
N THR A 67 -3.32 20.68 -4.43
CA THR A 67 -2.79 21.63 -3.44
C THR A 67 -2.40 20.89 -2.16
N ILE A 68 -1.49 21.47 -1.38
CA ILE A 68 -1.06 20.89 -0.08
C ILE A 68 -2.27 20.69 0.84
N THR A 69 -3.22 21.64 0.84
CA THR A 69 -4.45 21.56 1.64
C THR A 69 -5.32 20.39 1.21
N ASN A 70 -5.55 20.20 -0.09
CA ASN A 70 -6.37 19.11 -0.60
C ASN A 70 -5.73 17.75 -0.30
N VAL A 71 -4.41 17.63 -0.43
CA VAL A 71 -3.68 16.40 -0.10
C VAL A 71 -3.81 16.07 1.40
N LYS A 72 -3.65 17.07 2.29
CA LYS A 72 -3.85 16.87 3.74
C LYS A 72 -5.27 16.41 4.06
N MET A 73 -6.28 17.03 3.43
CA MET A 73 -7.68 16.63 3.58
C MET A 73 -7.92 15.19 3.12
N CYS A 74 -7.40 14.79 1.96
CA CYS A 74 -7.51 13.41 1.46
C CYS A 74 -6.85 12.40 2.41
N ILE A 75 -5.69 12.72 2.98
CA ILE A 75 -5.02 11.88 3.97
C ILE A 75 -5.89 11.73 5.22
N LEU A 76 -6.38 12.86 5.78
CA LEU A 76 -7.25 12.83 6.96
C LEU A 76 -8.52 12.01 6.71
N LEU A 77 -9.17 12.20 5.55
CA LEU A 77 -10.34 11.43 5.15
C LEU A 77 -10.02 9.94 5.02
N CYS A 78 -8.85 9.58 4.50
CA CYS A 78 -8.41 8.19 4.38
C CYS A 78 -8.22 7.52 5.76
N TRP A 79 -7.69 8.26 6.73
CA TRP A 79 -7.53 7.77 8.10
C TRP A 79 -8.88 7.62 8.80
N THR A 80 -9.74 8.63 8.73
CA THR A 80 -11.05 8.58 9.38
C THR A 80 -11.94 7.51 8.77
N SER A 81 -11.96 7.37 7.44
CA SER A 81 -12.71 6.31 6.77
C SER A 81 -12.19 4.92 7.16
N SER A 82 -10.87 4.74 7.26
CA SER A 82 -10.28 3.46 7.68
C SER A 82 -10.63 3.10 9.12
N ILE A 83 -10.60 4.07 10.04
CA ILE A 83 -10.99 3.84 11.45
C ILE A 83 -12.47 3.45 11.53
N ILE A 84 -13.34 4.21 10.86
CA ILE A 84 -14.79 3.96 10.92
C ILE A 84 -15.14 2.61 10.29
N TYR A 85 -14.63 2.32 9.09
CA TYR A 85 -14.92 1.09 8.35
C TYR A 85 -14.49 -0.15 9.12
N ASN A 86 -13.25 -0.18 9.63
CA ASN A 86 -12.76 -1.33 10.38
C ASN A 86 -13.43 -1.43 11.76
N GLY A 87 -13.87 -0.30 12.35
CA GLY A 87 -14.66 -0.31 13.57
C GLY A 87 -16.00 -1.01 13.39
N LEU A 88 -16.64 -0.83 12.23
CA LEU A 88 -17.91 -1.49 11.88
C LEU A 88 -17.71 -2.98 11.59
N ILE A 89 -16.68 -3.36 10.81
CA ILE A 89 -16.41 -4.76 10.48
C ILE A 89 -16.00 -5.57 11.70
N LEU A 90 -15.16 -5.01 12.58
CA LEU A 90 -14.62 -5.70 13.75
C LEU A 90 -15.46 -5.49 15.01
N MET A 91 -16.66 -4.89 14.91
CA MET A 91 -17.51 -4.57 16.06
C MET A 91 -17.86 -5.81 16.90
N ASP A 92 -18.18 -6.94 16.25
CA ASP A 92 -18.50 -8.20 16.93
C ASP A 92 -17.29 -8.78 17.68
N HIS A 93 -16.11 -8.73 17.06
CA HIS A 93 -14.85 -9.16 17.67
C HIS A 93 -14.46 -8.28 18.87
N MET A 94 -14.65 -6.95 18.78
CA MET A 94 -14.39 -6.04 19.91
C MET A 94 -15.33 -6.27 21.09
N GLY A 95 -16.58 -6.70 20.85
CA GLY A 95 -17.54 -7.02 21.89
C GLY A 95 -17.22 -8.33 22.63
N HIS A 96 -16.71 -9.33 21.91
CA HIS A 96 -16.39 -10.65 22.48
C HIS A 96 -15.03 -11.20 22.00
N PRO A 97 -13.91 -10.60 22.41
CA PRO A 97 -12.57 -10.95 21.91
C PRO A 97 -12.08 -12.36 22.29
N GLU A 98 -12.73 -13.04 23.24
CA GLU A 98 -12.35 -14.38 23.75
C GLU A 98 -13.34 -15.50 23.36
N ARG A 99 -14.32 -15.23 22.49
CA ARG A 99 -15.47 -16.13 22.25
C ARG A 99 -15.10 -17.52 21.69
N PHE A 100 -13.90 -17.66 21.12
CA PHE A 100 -13.45 -18.87 20.41
C PHE A 100 -12.15 -19.46 20.98
N SER A 101 -11.84 -19.16 22.24
CA SER A 101 -10.60 -19.58 22.89
C SER A 101 -10.72 -20.99 23.45
N SER A 102 -9.94 -21.94 22.96
CA SER A 102 -9.87 -23.31 23.52
C SER A 102 -8.97 -23.37 24.78
N CYS A 103 -8.19 -22.31 25.04
CA CYS A 103 -7.40 -22.10 26.25
C CYS A 103 -7.82 -20.81 26.99
N HIS A 104 -7.30 -20.51 28.18
CA HIS A 104 -7.41 -19.16 28.75
C HIS A 104 -6.32 -18.29 28.09
N GLY A 105 -6.64 -17.65 26.96
CA GLY A 105 -5.70 -16.77 26.23
C GLY A 105 -5.39 -17.17 24.79
N GLU A 106 -6.32 -17.65 23.97
CA GLU A 106 -6.13 -17.65 22.50
C GLU A 106 -6.79 -16.40 21.91
N CYS A 107 -6.03 -15.58 21.19
CA CYS A 107 -6.53 -14.39 20.51
C CYS A 107 -6.75 -14.65 19.03
N VAL A 108 -7.96 -15.10 18.67
CA VAL A 108 -8.33 -15.46 17.30
C VAL A 108 -9.32 -14.45 16.74
N VAL A 109 -8.99 -13.89 15.58
CA VAL A 109 -9.89 -13.04 14.81
C VAL A 109 -10.64 -13.93 13.84
N ILE A 110 -11.91 -14.19 14.11
CA ILE A 110 -12.79 -14.90 13.17
C ILE A 110 -13.70 -13.86 12.54
N ILE A 111 -13.64 -13.76 11.21
CA ILE A 111 -14.53 -12.93 10.42
C ILE A 111 -15.51 -13.86 9.72
N SER A 112 -16.79 -13.67 10.00
CA SER A 112 -17.88 -14.42 9.36
C SER A 112 -17.88 -14.21 7.84
N TYR A 113 -18.46 -15.16 7.10
CA TYR A 113 -18.51 -15.12 5.64
C TYR A 113 -19.04 -13.80 5.04
N ILE A 114 -20.11 -13.24 5.62
CA ILE A 114 -20.74 -12.00 5.14
C ILE A 114 -19.79 -10.79 5.25
N PRO A 115 -19.30 -10.39 6.44
CA PRO A 115 -18.34 -9.29 6.56
C PRO A 115 -17.02 -9.57 5.83
N GLY A 116 -16.57 -10.83 5.76
CA GLY A 116 -15.37 -11.20 5.00
C GLY A 116 -15.54 -11.00 3.48
N THR A 117 -16.74 -11.29 2.95
CA THR A 117 -17.07 -11.03 1.54
C THR A 117 -17.16 -9.53 1.26
N ILE A 118 -17.77 -8.75 2.16
CA ILE A 118 -17.81 -7.29 2.02
C ILE A 118 -16.38 -6.74 2.02
N ASP A 119 -15.53 -7.23 2.92
CA ASP A 119 -14.14 -6.80 2.98
C ASP A 119 -13.34 -7.12 1.72
N LEU A 120 -13.52 -8.32 1.14
CA LEU A 120 -12.95 -8.66 -0.16
C LEU A 120 -13.25 -7.61 -1.24
N PHE A 121 -14.50 -7.16 -1.35
CA PHE A 121 -14.85 -6.20 -2.40
C PHE A 121 -14.34 -4.79 -2.11
N VAL A 122 -14.44 -4.34 -0.86
CA VAL A 122 -14.09 -2.97 -0.46
C VAL A 122 -12.57 -2.78 -0.39
N THR A 123 -11.85 -3.77 0.13
CA THR A 123 -10.43 -3.67 0.50
C THR A 123 -9.52 -4.24 -0.60
N PHE A 124 -10.03 -5.15 -1.45
CA PHE A 124 -9.25 -5.73 -2.55
C PHE A 124 -9.81 -5.45 -3.94
N VAL A 125 -11.00 -5.95 -4.29
CA VAL A 125 -11.49 -5.92 -5.68
C VAL A 125 -11.69 -4.48 -6.19
N GLY A 126 -12.33 -3.62 -5.40
CA GLY A 126 -12.55 -2.22 -5.73
C GLY A 126 -11.24 -1.45 -5.95
N PRO A 127 -10.35 -1.38 -4.96
CA PRO A 127 -9.04 -0.73 -5.08
C PRO A 127 -8.19 -1.27 -6.23
N CYS A 128 -8.12 -2.60 -6.41
CA CYS A 128 -7.44 -3.25 -7.53
C CYS A 128 -7.96 -2.76 -8.88
N THR A 129 -9.29 -2.72 -9.03
CA THR A 129 -9.94 -2.31 -10.29
C THR A 129 -9.65 -0.84 -10.58
N VAL A 130 -9.80 0.04 -9.59
CA VAL A 130 -9.51 1.47 -9.74
C VAL A 130 -8.05 1.68 -10.12
N MET A 131 -7.12 1.03 -9.40
CA MET A 131 -5.69 1.11 -9.70
C MET A 131 -5.40 0.62 -11.12
N ALA A 132 -5.86 -0.59 -11.49
CA ALA A 132 -5.64 -1.16 -12.81
C ALA A 132 -6.13 -0.25 -13.93
N VAL A 133 -7.35 0.29 -13.83
CA VAL A 133 -7.92 1.20 -14.84
C VAL A 133 -7.09 2.48 -14.98
N LEU A 134 -6.76 3.14 -13.87
CA LEU A 134 -5.96 4.36 -13.87
C LEU A 134 -4.57 4.11 -14.48
N TYR A 135 -3.96 2.98 -14.17
CA TYR A 135 -2.65 2.64 -14.69
C TYR A 135 -2.65 2.25 -16.15
N MET A 136 -3.67 1.54 -16.62
CA MET A 136 -3.85 1.28 -18.05
C MET A 136 -3.97 2.60 -18.82
N LYS A 137 -4.73 3.58 -18.30
CA LYS A 137 -4.81 4.92 -18.91
C LYS A 137 -3.45 5.61 -18.94
N VAL A 138 -2.71 5.61 -17.83
CA VAL A 138 -1.35 6.19 -17.75
C VAL A 138 -0.40 5.53 -18.74
N PHE A 139 -0.41 4.20 -18.81
CA PHE A 139 0.44 3.44 -19.71
C PHE A 139 0.12 3.74 -21.17
N LEU A 140 -1.17 3.78 -21.53
CA LEU A 140 -1.62 4.13 -22.88
C LEU A 140 -1.16 5.53 -23.28
N VAL A 141 -1.33 6.54 -22.41
CA VAL A 141 -0.88 7.91 -22.68
C VAL A 141 0.65 7.94 -22.86
N ALA A 142 1.41 7.31 -21.97
CA ALA A 142 2.86 7.23 -22.08
C ALA A 142 3.32 6.53 -23.37
N TYR A 143 2.61 5.48 -23.78
CA TYR A 143 2.89 4.73 -24.99
C TYR A 143 2.59 5.53 -26.26
N THR A 144 1.46 6.23 -26.30
CA THR A 144 1.09 7.11 -27.41
C THR A 144 2.07 8.26 -27.57
N GLN A 145 2.45 8.92 -26.47
CA GLN A 145 3.48 9.97 -26.48
C GLN A 145 4.82 9.45 -27.02
N MET A 146 5.21 8.23 -26.65
CA MET A 146 6.41 7.60 -27.20
C MET A 146 6.33 7.32 -28.70
N ARG A 147 5.18 6.88 -29.22
CA ARG A 147 4.99 6.65 -30.65
C ARG A 147 5.10 7.95 -31.44
N LEU A 148 4.46 9.02 -30.96
CA LEU A 148 4.51 10.35 -31.58
C LEU A 148 5.94 10.91 -31.60
N ILE A 149 6.67 10.80 -30.49
CA ILE A 149 8.09 11.21 -30.44
C ILE A 149 8.92 10.37 -31.41
N ARG A 150 8.70 9.05 -31.48
CA ARG A 150 9.46 8.16 -32.39
C ARG A 150 9.21 8.50 -33.86
N SER A 151 7.98 8.79 -34.28
CA SER A 151 7.69 9.22 -35.65
C SER A 151 8.35 10.56 -35.96
N GLN A 152 8.40 11.48 -34.99
CA GLN A 152 9.02 12.78 -35.15
C GLN A 152 10.56 12.68 -35.19
N THR A 153 11.19 11.84 -34.36
CA THR A 153 12.66 11.67 -34.36
C THR A 153 13.19 11.06 -35.67
N VAL A 154 12.42 10.16 -36.29
CA VAL A 154 12.74 9.60 -37.62
C VAL A 154 12.64 10.68 -38.71
N ALA A 155 11.76 11.68 -38.53
CA ALA A 155 11.64 12.80 -39.45
C ALA A 155 12.71 13.88 -39.26
N THR A 156 13.21 14.13 -38.04
CA THR A 156 14.15 15.25 -37.76
C THR A 156 15.61 14.86 -37.43
N ASN A 157 15.98 13.57 -37.44
CA ASN A 157 17.37 13.11 -37.18
C ASN A 157 17.99 13.63 -35.87
N ASP A 158 17.16 13.94 -34.88
CA ASP A 158 17.58 14.63 -33.66
C ASP A 158 18.03 13.65 -32.57
N ARG A 159 19.30 13.72 -32.17
CA ARG A 159 19.95 12.78 -31.24
C ARG A 159 19.63 13.03 -29.76
N LEU A 160 18.89 14.11 -29.44
CA LEU A 160 18.57 14.51 -28.07
C LEU A 160 17.25 13.91 -27.51
N ALA A 161 16.38 13.36 -28.36
CA ALA A 161 15.15 12.68 -27.97
C ALA A 161 15.26 11.37 -27.14
N PRO A 162 16.36 10.56 -27.18
CA PRO A 162 16.39 9.26 -26.51
C PRO A 162 16.51 9.33 -24.97
N THR A 163 17.00 10.45 -24.41
CA THR A 163 17.14 10.63 -22.95
C THR A 163 15.81 10.93 -22.27
N ALA A 164 14.96 11.80 -22.83
CA ALA A 164 13.59 12.02 -22.35
C ALA A 164 12.75 10.73 -22.44
N LYS A 165 12.95 9.95 -23.52
CA LYS A 165 12.31 8.65 -23.80
C LYS A 165 12.54 7.59 -22.70
N LYS A 166 13.72 7.58 -22.07
CA LYS A 166 14.04 6.65 -20.95
C LYS A 166 13.42 7.08 -19.61
N SER A 167 13.21 8.38 -19.38
CA SER A 167 12.73 8.91 -18.11
C SER A 167 11.23 8.62 -17.88
N HIS A 168 10.38 8.89 -18.87
CA HIS A 168 8.92 8.67 -18.76
C HIS A 168 8.56 7.18 -18.61
N MET A 169 9.26 6.29 -19.33
CA MET A 169 9.04 4.84 -19.23
C MET A 169 9.54 4.26 -17.91
N LYS A 170 10.56 4.87 -17.29
CA LYS A 170 11.02 4.49 -15.96
C LYS A 170 9.98 4.80 -14.88
N ALA A 171 9.28 5.93 -14.99
CA ALA A 171 8.21 6.30 -14.07
C ALA A 171 6.99 5.37 -14.17
N ALA A 172 6.55 5.04 -15.40
CA ALA A 172 5.45 4.09 -15.63
C ALA A 172 5.79 2.66 -15.16
N ARG A 173 7.05 2.22 -15.35
CA ARG A 173 7.53 0.91 -14.88
C ARG A 173 7.42 0.76 -13.37
N THR A 174 7.79 1.79 -12.61
CA THR A 174 7.69 1.75 -11.13
C THR A 174 6.25 1.61 -10.66
N LEU A 175 5.30 2.22 -11.36
CA LEU A 175 3.87 2.12 -11.03
C LEU A 175 3.32 0.72 -11.30
N GLY A 176 3.70 0.10 -12.43
CA GLY A 176 3.34 -1.30 -12.70
C GLY A 176 3.88 -2.28 -11.64
N ILE A 177 5.11 -2.06 -11.18
CA ILE A 177 5.73 -2.89 -10.13
C ILE A 177 4.96 -2.78 -8.81
N LEU A 178 4.50 -1.59 -8.43
CA LEU A 178 3.71 -1.39 -7.21
C LEU A 178 2.41 -2.22 -7.23
N ILE A 179 1.71 -2.28 -8.37
CA ILE A 179 0.49 -3.11 -8.51
C ILE A 179 0.81 -4.59 -8.39
N VAL A 180 1.86 -5.06 -9.06
CA VAL A 180 2.22 -6.48 -9.04
C VAL A 180 2.60 -6.90 -7.63
N VAL A 181 3.38 -6.08 -6.92
CA VAL A 181 3.71 -6.32 -5.50
C VAL A 181 2.45 -6.31 -4.63
N PHE A 182 1.57 -5.34 -4.84
CA PHE A 182 0.30 -5.26 -4.14
C PHE A 182 -0.54 -6.53 -4.31
N LEU A 183 -0.74 -6.97 -5.56
CA LEU A 183 -1.48 -8.19 -5.89
C LEU A 183 -0.83 -9.44 -5.29
N MET A 184 0.50 -9.57 -5.36
CA MET A 184 1.21 -10.70 -4.79
C MET A 184 1.08 -10.78 -3.26
N CYS A 185 0.99 -9.64 -2.57
CA CYS A 185 0.85 -9.60 -1.12
C CYS A 185 -0.61 -9.78 -0.66
N TYR A 186 -1.60 -9.25 -1.38
CA TYR A 186 -3.00 -9.26 -0.94
C TYR A 186 -3.81 -10.45 -1.48
N CYS A 187 -3.50 -10.96 -2.67
CA CYS A 187 -4.23 -12.08 -3.25
C CYS A 187 -4.20 -13.34 -2.37
N PRO A 188 -3.05 -13.75 -1.77
CA PRO A 188 -3.00 -14.91 -0.89
C PRO A 188 -3.92 -14.78 0.31
N TYR A 189 -4.03 -13.57 0.88
CA TYR A 189 -4.89 -13.30 2.04
C TYR A 189 -6.38 -13.53 1.74
N TYR A 190 -6.84 -13.12 0.56
CA TYR A 190 -8.24 -13.26 0.15
C TYR A 190 -8.59 -14.60 -0.48
N TYR A 191 -7.61 -15.47 -0.73
CA TYR A 191 -7.82 -16.80 -1.31
C TYR A 191 -8.90 -17.64 -0.61
N PRO A 192 -8.94 -17.75 0.74
CA PRO A 192 -9.96 -18.55 1.43
C PRO A 192 -11.38 -18.06 1.13
N THR A 193 -11.59 -16.75 1.08
CA THR A 193 -12.87 -16.13 0.74
C THR A 193 -13.30 -16.44 -0.70
N PHE A 194 -12.35 -16.55 -1.64
CA PHE A 194 -12.65 -16.95 -3.02
C PHE A 194 -13.11 -18.40 -3.15
N VAL A 195 -12.60 -19.29 -2.31
CA VAL A 195 -12.93 -20.73 -2.32
C VAL A 195 -14.16 -21.04 -1.46
N GLY A 196 -14.66 -20.04 -0.71
CA GLY A 196 -15.80 -20.21 0.19
C GLY A 196 -15.45 -20.97 1.46
N GLU A 197 -14.17 -21.01 1.85
CA GLU A 197 -13.75 -21.54 3.14
C GLU A 197 -13.89 -20.46 4.21
N ASP A 198 -14.56 -20.78 5.31
CA ASP A 198 -14.57 -19.93 6.49
C ASP A 198 -13.17 -19.88 7.13
N THR A 199 -12.80 -18.73 7.67
CA THR A 199 -11.50 -18.52 8.38
C THR A 199 -11.31 -19.41 9.61
N SER A 200 -12.33 -20.19 10.00
CA SER A 200 -12.35 -21.09 11.14
C SER A 200 -11.58 -22.41 10.96
N THR A 201 -11.29 -22.84 9.73
CA THR A 201 -10.92 -24.26 9.48
C THR A 201 -9.45 -24.63 9.68
N ARG A 202 -8.47 -23.71 9.75
CA ARG A 202 -7.07 -24.00 10.13
C ARG A 202 -6.26 -22.73 10.47
N LEU A 203 -6.10 -22.45 11.76
CA LEU A 203 -5.40 -21.26 12.30
C LEU A 203 -3.98 -21.02 11.76
N SER A 204 -3.25 -22.08 11.41
CA SER A 204 -1.83 -21.99 11.02
C SER A 204 -1.60 -21.35 9.65
N TYR A 205 -2.46 -21.59 8.66
CA TYR A 205 -2.26 -21.00 7.32
C TYR A 205 -2.61 -19.51 7.30
N TYR A 206 -3.64 -19.09 8.04
CA TYR A 206 -4.10 -17.70 8.07
C TYR A 206 -3.00 -16.75 8.56
N SER A 207 -2.24 -17.18 9.57
CA SER A 207 -1.07 -16.45 10.06
C SER A 207 -0.04 -16.19 8.96
N ILE A 208 0.29 -17.20 8.16
CA ILE A 208 1.25 -17.06 7.03
C ILE A 208 0.71 -16.05 6.01
N LEU A 209 -0.59 -16.10 5.72
CA LEU A 209 -1.24 -15.16 4.79
C LEU A 209 -1.21 -13.72 5.30
N THR A 210 -1.47 -13.50 6.60
CA THR A 210 -1.36 -12.19 7.26
C THR A 210 0.08 -11.63 7.17
N TRP A 211 1.10 -12.47 7.35
CA TRP A 211 2.49 -12.06 7.20
C TRP A 211 2.84 -11.67 5.75
N ILE A 212 2.31 -12.38 4.76
CA ILE A 212 2.48 -12.05 3.33
C ILE A 212 1.84 -10.68 3.01
N GLU A 213 0.67 -10.40 3.56
CA GLU A 213 0.02 -9.10 3.42
C GLU A 213 0.87 -7.98 4.05
N LEU A 214 1.42 -8.23 5.24
CA LEU A 214 2.25 -7.29 5.98
C LEU A 214 3.56 -6.94 5.24
N LEU A 215 4.11 -7.86 4.44
CA LEU A 215 5.27 -7.60 3.58
C LEU A 215 5.03 -6.48 2.56
N ASN A 216 3.80 -6.24 2.10
CA ASN A 216 3.48 -5.16 1.17
C ASN A 216 4.00 -3.80 1.67
N SER A 217 3.83 -3.55 2.96
CA SER A 217 4.25 -2.30 3.58
C SER A 217 5.77 -2.16 3.73
N CYS A 218 6.49 -3.27 3.83
CA CYS A 218 7.96 -3.30 3.84
C CYS A 218 8.56 -3.15 2.45
N LEU A 219 7.88 -3.66 1.43
CA LEU A 219 8.33 -3.56 0.04
C LEU A 219 8.21 -2.12 -0.49
N ASN A 220 7.28 -1.32 0.03
CA ASN A 220 7.09 0.07 -0.40
C ASN A 220 8.40 0.90 -0.35
N PRO A 221 9.10 1.09 0.80
CA PRO A 221 10.40 1.77 0.84
C PRO A 221 11.48 1.17 -0.07
N LEU A 222 11.52 -0.16 -0.21
CA LEU A 222 12.49 -0.85 -1.06
C LEU A 222 12.24 -0.55 -2.55
N ILE A 223 10.98 -0.53 -2.98
CA ILE A 223 10.59 -0.11 -4.32
C ILE A 223 10.99 1.35 -4.53
N TYR A 224 10.77 2.22 -3.55
CA TYR A 224 11.22 3.61 -3.65
C TYR A 224 12.75 3.71 -3.82
N ALA A 225 13.51 2.97 -3.02
CA ALA A 225 14.97 2.91 -3.11
C ALA A 225 15.49 2.34 -4.43
N MET A 226 14.88 1.30 -4.97
CA MET A 226 15.35 0.72 -6.23
C MET A 226 15.04 1.62 -7.42
N PHE A 227 13.83 2.18 -7.48
CA PHE A 227 13.33 2.78 -8.71
C PHE A 227 13.45 4.30 -8.77
N TYR A 228 13.57 5.00 -7.63
CA TYR A 228 13.68 6.45 -7.60
C TYR A 228 15.13 6.92 -7.33
N PRO A 229 15.83 7.49 -8.33
CA PRO A 229 17.22 7.93 -8.18
C PRO A 229 17.41 9.00 -7.11
N TRP A 230 16.46 9.93 -6.97
CA TRP A 230 16.50 10.96 -5.92
C TRP A 230 16.44 10.35 -4.53
N PHE A 231 15.65 9.28 -4.33
CA PHE A 231 15.52 8.60 -3.04
C PHE A 231 16.83 7.90 -2.68
N ARG A 232 17.53 7.32 -3.65
CA ARG A 232 18.89 6.78 -3.45
C ARG A 232 19.90 7.87 -3.08
N LYS A 233 19.85 9.03 -3.75
CA LYS A 233 20.70 10.17 -3.38
C LYS A 233 20.43 10.60 -1.94
N ALA A 234 19.16 10.72 -1.55
CA ALA A 234 18.76 11.07 -0.18
C ALA A 234 19.21 10.03 0.86
N LEU A 235 19.02 8.73 0.58
CA LEU A 235 19.52 7.65 1.45
C LEU A 235 21.05 7.70 1.57
N LYS A 236 21.76 7.91 0.45
CA LYS A 236 23.22 8.02 0.48
C LYS A 236 23.67 9.21 1.33
N LEU A 237 23.00 10.36 1.22
CA LEU A 237 23.28 11.54 2.06
C LEU A 237 23.00 11.26 3.54
N PHE A 238 21.92 10.53 3.84
CA PHE A 238 21.58 10.12 5.20
C PHE A 238 22.64 9.19 5.78
N PHE A 239 22.99 8.10 5.09
CA PHE A 239 24.00 7.13 5.57
C PHE A 239 25.43 7.66 5.55
N THR A 240 25.75 8.65 4.70
CA THR A 240 27.06 9.32 4.72
C THR A 240 27.11 10.49 5.71
N PHE A 241 26.05 10.71 6.50
CA PHE A 241 25.91 11.81 7.45
C PHE A 241 26.13 13.22 6.87
N LYS A 242 26.12 13.36 5.53
CA LYS A 242 26.31 14.63 4.83
C LYS A 242 25.15 15.61 5.04
N ILE A 243 24.01 15.13 5.54
CA ILE A 243 22.86 15.97 5.94
C ILE A 243 23.21 16.88 7.12
N LEU A 244 24.13 16.46 8.00
CA LEU A 244 24.56 17.20 9.19
C LEU A 244 25.63 18.27 8.90
N GLN A 245 26.14 18.35 7.67
CA GLN A 245 27.08 19.40 7.29
C GLN A 245 26.34 20.72 7.02
N ALA A 246 26.89 21.84 7.52
CA ALA A 246 26.26 23.17 7.52
C ALA A 246 25.89 23.73 6.12
N HIS A 247 26.36 23.12 5.03
CA HIS A 247 26.05 23.47 3.64
C HIS A 247 24.90 22.65 3.01
N SER A 248 24.20 21.81 3.79
CA SER A 248 23.21 20.87 3.24
C SER A 248 21.94 21.51 2.67
N ARG A 249 21.68 22.80 2.95
CA ARG A 249 20.51 23.54 2.43
C ARG A 249 20.55 23.80 0.92
N GLU A 250 21.72 23.76 0.28
CA GLU A 250 21.89 24.04 -1.16
C GLU A 250 21.95 22.80 -2.05
N VAL A 251 21.85 21.59 -1.47
CA VAL A 251 21.82 20.35 -2.27
C VAL A 251 20.44 20.21 -2.91
N MET A 252 20.25 20.92 -4.03
CA MET A 252 19.04 20.84 -4.85
C MET A 252 18.86 19.40 -5.32
N ILE A 253 17.90 18.71 -4.70
CA ILE A 253 17.48 17.36 -5.09
C ILE A 253 16.71 17.51 -6.41
N MET A 254 17.45 17.54 -7.52
CA MET A 254 16.94 17.34 -8.89
C MET A 254 17.46 16.03 -9.48
#